data_AF-A0A0D5C4E4-F1
#
_entry.id   AF-A0A0D5C4E4-F1
#
_cell.length_a   1.000
_cell.length_b   1.000
_cell.length_c   1.000
_cell.angle_alpha   90.00
_cell.angle_beta   90.00
_cell.angle_gamma   90.00
#
_symmetry.space_group_name_H-M   'P 1'
#
loop_
_entity.id
_entity.type
_entity.pdbx_description
1 polymer ?
#
loop_
_entity_poly.entity_id
_entity_poly.type
_entity_poly.pdbx_seq_one_letter_code
_entity_poly.pdbx_strand_id
1 'polypeptide(L)'
;MDETLLSKIEQKIQDSLSNKDEIKELIHLLSDIDDSKSFALGVVVGRIYNAFYYQSKRILKREPTKDEFNEFLEFVKNKKSDLENLW
;
A
#
# COMPACT_ATOMS: atom_id res chain seq x y z
N MET A 1 10.40 -12.82 -5.09
CA MET A 1 9.99 -11.91 -6.17
C MET A 1 11.24 -11.59 -6.94
N ASP A 2 11.10 -11.48 -8.25
CA ASP A 2 12.16 -10.94 -9.10
C ASP A 2 12.66 -9.59 -8.54
N GLU A 3 13.97 -9.35 -8.47
CA GLU A 3 14.54 -8.14 -7.86
C GLU A 3 14.12 -6.84 -8.59
N THR A 4 13.91 -6.92 -9.91
CA THR A 4 13.42 -5.79 -10.72
C THR A 4 11.96 -5.51 -10.40
N LEU A 5 11.18 -6.56 -10.16
CA LEU A 5 9.79 -6.43 -9.72
C LEU A 5 9.73 -5.85 -8.29
N LEU A 6 10.54 -6.37 -7.37
CA LEU A 6 10.59 -5.93 -5.97
C LEU A 6 10.93 -4.44 -5.89
N SER A 7 12.00 -4.00 -6.55
CA SER A 7 12.39 -2.58 -6.54
C SER A 7 11.34 -1.66 -7.16
N LYS A 8 10.66 -2.09 -8.23
CA LYS A 8 9.59 -1.29 -8.85
C LYS A 8 8.32 -1.25 -8.00
N ILE A 9 7.96 -2.36 -7.36
CA ILE A 9 6.85 -2.41 -6.41
C ILE A 9 7.16 -1.53 -5.19
N GLU A 10 8.37 -1.64 -4.64
CA GLU A 10 8.82 -0.77 -3.54
C GLU A 10 8.74 0.70 -3.92
N GLN A 11 9.30 1.10 -5.06
CA GLN A 11 9.25 2.48 -5.53
C GLN A 11 7.79 2.96 -5.65
N LYS A 12 6.90 2.15 -6.23
CA LYS A 12 5.49 2.54 -6.42
C LYS A 12 4.67 2.54 -5.13
N ILE A 13 4.98 1.66 -4.18
CA ILE A 13 4.40 1.70 -2.85
C ILE A 13 4.90 2.95 -2.12
N GLN A 14 6.20 3.25 -2.19
CA GLN A 14 6.76 4.48 -1.62
C GLN A 14 6.15 5.74 -2.24
N ASP A 15 5.97 5.79 -3.57
CA ASP A 15 5.26 6.87 -4.27
C ASP A 15 3.80 6.98 -3.79
N SER A 16 3.14 5.84 -3.56
CA SER A 16 1.76 5.80 -3.09
C SER A 16 1.64 6.23 -1.63
N LEU A 17 2.66 5.95 -0.82
CA LEU A 17 2.80 6.37 0.57
C LEU A 17 3.32 7.80 0.69
N SER A 18 3.93 8.39 -0.34
CA SER A 18 4.45 9.76 -0.34
C SER A 18 3.41 10.78 -0.81
N ASN A 19 2.40 10.38 -1.60
CA ASN A 19 1.16 11.14 -1.86
C ASN A 19 0.25 11.23 -0.60
N LYS A 20 0.83 11.47 0.58
CA LYS A 20 0.12 11.51 1.87
C LYS A 20 -0.97 12.57 1.89
N ASP A 21 -0.80 13.67 1.15
CA ASP A 21 -1.69 14.83 1.23
C ASP A 21 -3.06 14.57 0.59
N GLU A 22 -3.13 13.95 -0.59
CA GLU A 22 -4.41 13.55 -1.22
C GLU A 22 -5.19 12.54 -0.36
N ILE A 23 -4.48 11.60 0.29
CA ILE A 23 -5.10 10.62 1.17
C ILE A 23 -5.64 11.29 2.44
N LYS A 24 -4.88 12.24 3.01
CA LYS A 24 -5.32 13.02 4.17
C LYS A 24 -6.56 13.84 3.84
N GLU A 25 -6.62 14.46 2.66
CA GLU A 25 -7.81 15.19 2.21
C GLU A 25 -9.03 14.27 2.08
N LEU A 26 -8.87 13.08 1.49
CA LEU A 26 -9.96 12.11 1.38
C LEU A 26 -10.46 11.63 2.75
N ILE A 27 -9.53 11.30 3.66
CA ILE A 27 -9.88 10.87 5.02
C ILE A 27 -10.57 12.01 5.77
N HIS A 28 -10.06 13.24 5.65
CA HIS A 28 -10.65 14.41 6.29
C HIS A 28 -12.04 14.72 5.73
N LEU A 29 -12.26 14.60 4.42
CA LEU A 29 -13.58 14.76 3.81
C LEU A 29 -14.61 13.77 4.38
N LEU A 30 -14.15 12.58 4.78
CA LEU A 30 -15.00 11.50 5.29
C LEU A 30 -14.98 11.38 6.82
N SER A 31 -14.28 12.26 7.53
CA SER A 31 -14.12 12.15 9.00
C SER A 31 -15.44 12.36 9.76
N ASP A 32 -16.42 13.03 9.15
CA ASP A 32 -17.77 13.15 9.72
C ASP A 32 -18.53 11.81 9.76
N ILE A 33 -18.07 10.82 8.99
CA ILE A 33 -18.60 9.44 9.00
C ILE A 33 -17.81 8.58 9.99
N ASP A 34 -16.49 8.61 9.91
CA ASP A 34 -15.57 7.87 10.78
C ASP A 34 -14.19 8.57 10.83
N ASP A 35 -13.83 9.11 11.99
CA ASP A 35 -12.55 9.78 12.24
C ASP A 35 -11.49 8.85 12.87
N SER A 36 -11.79 7.55 12.97
CA SER A 36 -10.92 6.60 13.65
C SER A 36 -9.61 6.36 12.90
N LYS A 37 -8.56 6.07 13.66
CA LYS A 37 -7.29 5.58 13.10
C LYS A 37 -7.47 4.30 12.29
N SER A 38 -8.47 3.48 12.60
CA SER A 38 -8.79 2.26 11.88
C SER A 38 -9.31 2.55 10.47
N PHE A 39 -10.16 3.56 10.30
CA PHE A 39 -10.61 4.02 8.98
C PHE A 39 -9.44 4.50 8.14
N ALA A 40 -8.62 5.41 8.69
CA ALA A 40 -7.43 5.93 8.03
C ALA A 40 -6.46 4.81 7.62
N LEU A 41 -6.22 3.83 8.51
CA LEU A 41 -5.39 2.67 8.21
C LEU A 41 -5.99 1.78 7.13
N GLY A 42 -7.32 1.58 7.13
CA GLY A 42 -8.02 0.81 6.11
C GLY A 42 -7.85 1.39 4.70
N VAL A 43 -7.96 2.71 4.56
CA VAL A 43 -7.72 3.42 3.29
C VAL A 43 -6.29 3.17 2.78
N VAL A 44 -5.30 3.29 3.67
CA VAL A 44 -3.88 3.07 3.33
C VAL A 44 -3.63 1.62 2.92
N VAL A 45 -4.08 0.65 3.72
CA VAL A 45 -3.91 -0.78 3.43
C VAL A 45 -4.56 -1.13 2.09
N GLY A 46 -5.77 -0.62 1.82
CA GLY A 46 -6.44 -0.82 0.54
C GLY A 46 -5.64 -0.28 -0.65
N ARG A 47 -5.02 0.90 -0.52
CA ARG A 47 -4.16 1.48 -1.57
C ARG A 47 -2.91 0.65 -1.81
N ILE A 48 -2.22 0.21 -0.75
CA ILE A 48 -1.02 -0.64 -0.87
C ILE A 48 -1.38 -1.97 -1.54
N TYR A 49 -2.45 -2.62 -1.10
CA TYR A 49 -2.95 -3.86 -1.69
C TYR A 49 -3.24 -3.70 -3.19
N ASN A 50 -3.97 -2.64 -3.56
CA ASN A 50 -4.28 -2.35 -4.95
C ASN A 50 -3.01 -2.07 -5.78
N ALA A 51 -2.06 -1.31 -5.23
CA ALA A 51 -0.78 -1.04 -5.89
C ALA A 51 0.00 -2.34 -6.16
N PHE A 52 0.09 -3.25 -5.19
CA PHE A 52 0.76 -4.54 -5.37
C PHE A 52 0.16 -5.35 -6.53
N TYR A 53 -1.15 -5.56 -6.54
CA TYR A 53 -1.81 -6.32 -7.60
C TYR A 53 -1.70 -5.65 -8.97
N TYR A 54 -1.95 -4.34 -9.02
CA TYR A 54 -1.89 -3.58 -10.27
C TYR A 54 -0.47 -3.59 -10.87
N GLN A 55 0.57 -3.37 -10.06
CA GLN A 55 1.95 -3.37 -10.56
C GLN A 55 2.40 -4.78 -10.94
N SER A 56 2.05 -5.79 -10.14
CA SER A 56 2.31 -7.21 -10.48
C SER A 56 1.75 -7.55 -11.85
N LYS A 57 0.48 -7.21 -12.10
CA LYS A 57 -0.17 -7.44 -13.39
C LYS A 57 0.47 -6.65 -14.52
N ARG A 58 0.80 -5.38 -14.31
CA ARG A 58 1.38 -4.52 -15.33
C ARG A 58 2.79 -4.95 -15.74
N ILE A 59 3.61 -5.35 -14.79
CA ILE A 59 5.03 -5.69 -15.00
C ILE A 59 5.16 -7.14 -15.49
N LEU A 60 4.49 -8.08 -14.83
CA LEU A 60 4.62 -9.51 -15.09
C LEU A 60 3.63 -10.03 -16.14
N LYS A 61 2.63 -9.24 -16.50
CA LYS A 61 1.52 -9.62 -17.40
C LYS A 61 0.73 -10.84 -16.91
N ARG A 62 0.73 -11.08 -15.59
CA ARG A 62 -0.02 -12.12 -14.89
C ARG A 62 -0.37 -11.67 -13.47
N GLU A 63 -1.30 -12.37 -12.83
CA GLU A 63 -1.55 -12.18 -11.40
C GLU A 63 -0.32 -12.60 -10.57
N PRO A 64 -0.10 -11.98 -9.39
CA PRO A 64 0.96 -12.39 -8.48
C PRO A 64 0.72 -13.83 -8.01
N THR A 65 1.80 -14.59 -7.83
CA THR A 65 1.73 -15.93 -7.23
C THR A 65 1.51 -15.84 -5.73
N LYS A 66 1.19 -16.97 -5.10
CA LYS A 66 1.04 -17.05 -3.65
C LYS A 66 2.36 -16.73 -2.92
N ASP A 67 3.49 -17.12 -3.48
CA ASP A 67 4.80 -16.82 -2.89
C ASP A 67 5.12 -15.34 -2.97
N GLU A 68 4.82 -14.69 -4.11
CA GLU A 68 4.99 -13.24 -4.26
C GLU A 68 4.08 -12.45 -3.31
N PHE A 69 2.87 -12.94 -3.06
CA PHE A 69 1.99 -12.37 -2.05
C PHE A 69 2.53 -12.55 -0.62
N ASN A 70 3.10 -13.70 -0.28
CA ASN A 70 3.71 -13.91 1.04
C ASN A 70 4.89 -12.97 1.28
N GLU A 71 5.72 -12.75 0.26
CA GLU A 71 6.81 -11.78 0.34
C GLU A 71 6.29 -10.34 0.51
N PHE A 72 5.20 -9.99 -0.18
CA PHE A 72 4.53 -8.72 0.03
C PHE A 72 4.02 -8.55 1.47
N LEU A 73 3.49 -9.61 2.11
CA LEU A 73 3.07 -9.57 3.51
C LEU A 73 4.25 -9.29 4.46
N GLU A 74 5.39 -9.94 4.26
CA GLU A 74 6.59 -9.66 5.06
C GLU A 74 7.12 -8.24 4.81
N PHE A 75 7.04 -7.74 3.57
CA PHE A 75 7.36 -6.35 3.28
C PHE A 75 6.46 -5.37 4.05
N VAL A 76 5.13 -5.55 4.03
CA VAL A 76 4.18 -4.69 4.76
C VAL A 76 4.42 -4.75 6.27
N LYS A 77 4.70 -5.94 6.81
CA LYS A 77 5.03 -6.15 8.22
C LYS A 77 6.27 -5.37 8.66
N ASN A 78 7.30 -5.30 7.82
CA ASN A 78 8.50 -4.50 8.07
C ASN A 78 8.25 -2.99 8.02
N LYS A 79 7.12 -2.56 7.41
CA LYS A 79 6.69 -1.16 7.33
C LYS A 79 5.61 -0.79 8.34
N LYS A 80 5.21 -1.72 9.21
CA LYS A 80 4.11 -1.52 10.15
C LYS A 80 4.26 -0.27 11.03
N SER A 81 5.46 -0.03 11.57
CA SER A 81 5.74 1.16 12.38
C SER A 81 5.60 2.47 11.59
N ASP A 82 5.97 2.47 10.30
CA ASP A 82 5.84 3.64 9.44
C ASP A 82 4.36 3.95 9.18
N LEU A 83 3.55 2.90 8.99
CA LEU A 83 2.09 2.96 8.79
C LEU A 83 1.35 3.44 10.03
N GLU A 84 1.76 3.01 11.22
CA GLU A 84 1.18 3.45 12.49
C GLU A 84 1.44 4.94 12.78
N ASN A 85 2.58 5.47 12.29
CA ASN A 85 3.00 6.86 12.50
C ASN A 85 2.64 7.79 11.35
N LEU A 86 1.92 7.31 10.34
CA LEU A 86 1.45 8.17 9.28
C LEU A 86 0.44 9.21 9.82
N TRP A 87 -0.33 8.86 10.87
CA TRP A 87 -1.48 9.60 11.43
C TRP A 87 -1.43 9.86 12.95
#